data_AF-D5T5C9-F1
#
_entry.id   AF-D5T5C9-F1
#
_cell.length_a   1.000
_cell.length_b   1.000
_cell.length_c   1.000
_cell.angle_alpha   90.00
_cell.angle_beta   90.00
_cell.angle_gamma   90.00
#
_symmetry.space_group_name_H-M   'P 1'
#
loop_
_entity.id
_entity.type
_entity.pdbx_description
1 polymer ?
#
loop_
_entity_poly.entity_id
_entity_poly.type
_entity_poly.pdbx_seq_one_letter_code
_entity_poly.pdbx_strand_id
1 'polypeptide(L)'
;MPIDFVILWVDGNDPQWQTKKAQYQSNTEELNGNERYRDYGTLKYWFRMVETNAPWVNKIHFVTDHQVPEWLNTEHSKLHIVNHETFMPKDAVPTFNSNAIQMYIHEIDGLAEHFVLFDDDMFINRPIKPTHFFDKKGQPKDIFGSNVINPVDDFAHLFVNNLRLINQVYNKHQVIKQHFFKFINWRYGTMNLVNLYLLPFSTFTRFYDSHIPYAYLKSHYRHVLEMNKSYQDQTGHHKFRDTTDISHWLVRYDRLVRGEFMPVHKGLGRLQYLGDNLDKHRQLVTISDRDMGEAQFQLETKRLVETFENNYRKSSFEK
;
A
#
# COMPACT_ATOMS: atom_id res chain seq x y z
N MET A 1 -2.26 -14.30 -17.40
CA MET A 1 -2.27 -14.00 -15.96
C MET A 1 -2.85 -12.61 -15.80
N PRO A 2 -4.15 -12.48 -15.48
CA PRO A 2 -4.75 -11.18 -15.20
C PRO A 2 -4.09 -10.57 -13.96
N ILE A 3 -3.91 -9.25 -13.96
CA ILE A 3 -3.41 -8.51 -12.80
C ILE A 3 -4.36 -7.34 -12.57
N ASP A 4 -4.92 -7.30 -11.38
CA ASP A 4 -5.81 -6.23 -10.95
C ASP A 4 -5.05 -5.16 -10.17
N PHE A 5 -5.57 -3.94 -10.16
CA PHE A 5 -5.15 -2.90 -9.21
C PHE A 5 -6.24 -2.71 -8.16
N VAL A 6 -5.82 -2.53 -6.91
CA VAL A 6 -6.68 -2.13 -5.80
C VAL A 6 -6.17 -0.79 -5.30
N ILE A 7 -7.04 0.21 -5.24
CA ILE A 7 -6.72 1.53 -4.70
C ILE A 7 -7.80 1.91 -3.69
N LEU A 8 -7.38 2.34 -2.51
CA LEU A 8 -8.27 2.85 -1.47
C LEU A 8 -8.29 4.37 -1.54
N TRP A 9 -9.46 4.96 -1.36
CA TRP A 9 -9.61 6.41 -1.29
C TRP A 9 -10.86 6.80 -0.52
N VAL A 10 -10.79 7.94 0.16
CA VAL A 10 -11.95 8.64 0.72
C VAL A 10 -11.84 10.13 0.44
N ASP A 11 -12.97 10.80 0.25
CA ASP A 11 -13.05 12.25 0.29
C ASP A 11 -13.23 12.71 1.75
N GLY A 12 -12.16 13.24 2.34
CA GLY A 12 -12.22 13.83 3.67
C GLY A 12 -13.10 15.08 3.78
N ASN A 13 -13.51 15.69 2.66
CA ASN A 13 -14.38 16.87 2.63
C ASN A 13 -15.87 16.52 2.45
N ASP A 14 -16.21 15.25 2.24
CA ASP A 14 -17.61 14.83 2.10
C ASP A 14 -18.37 15.02 3.42
N PRO A 15 -19.41 15.88 3.47
CA PRO A 15 -20.15 16.15 4.70
C PRO A 15 -20.84 14.91 5.29
N GLN A 16 -21.30 13.97 4.45
CA GLN A 16 -21.94 12.73 4.92
C GLN A 16 -20.92 11.83 5.62
N TRP A 17 -19.75 11.68 5.01
CA TRP A 17 -18.65 10.91 5.59
C TRP A 17 -18.12 11.56 6.87
N GLN A 18 -17.94 12.88 6.89
CA GLN A 18 -17.54 13.63 8.10
C GLN A 18 -18.57 13.45 9.24
N THR A 19 -19.86 13.53 8.93
CA THR A 19 -20.94 13.31 9.92
C THR A 19 -20.89 11.88 10.46
N LYS A 20 -20.72 10.89 9.58
CA LYS A 20 -20.57 9.48 9.94
C LYS A 20 -19.34 9.26 10.82
N LYS A 21 -18.18 9.84 10.50
CA LYS A 21 -16.95 9.78 11.28
C LYS A 21 -17.09 10.41 12.66
N ALA A 22 -17.69 11.59 12.73
CA ALA A 22 -17.87 12.35 13.97
C ALA A 22 -18.72 11.58 15.01
N GLN A 23 -19.59 10.66 14.59
CA GLN A 23 -20.37 9.80 15.50
C GLN A 23 -19.49 8.81 16.29
N TYR A 24 -18.30 8.50 15.80
CA TYR A 24 -17.41 7.51 16.41
C TYR A 24 -16.10 8.10 16.92
N GLN A 25 -15.71 9.27 16.43
CA GLN A 25 -14.43 9.90 16.75
C GLN A 25 -14.37 10.30 18.24
N SER A 26 -13.31 9.86 18.92
CA SER A 26 -12.96 10.33 20.26
C SER A 26 -12.07 11.58 20.16
N ASN A 27 -12.02 12.42 21.20
CA ASN A 27 -11.26 13.67 21.21
C ASN A 27 -9.72 13.50 21.29
N THR A 28 -9.19 12.28 21.21
CA THR A 28 -7.84 11.97 21.70
C THR A 28 -7.06 11.03 20.79
N GLU A 29 -6.74 11.38 19.55
CA GLU A 29 -5.93 10.45 18.72
C GLU A 29 -4.93 11.16 17.80
N GLU A 30 -3.66 11.17 18.20
CA GLU A 30 -2.49 11.59 17.40
C GLU A 30 -2.31 10.72 16.14
N LEU A 31 -2.75 9.45 16.16
CA LEU A 31 -2.69 8.51 15.03
C LEU A 31 -3.72 8.77 13.91
N ASN A 32 -4.76 9.56 14.20
CA ASN A 32 -5.94 9.72 13.36
C ASN A 32 -6.19 11.17 12.96
N GLY A 33 -5.09 11.92 12.79
CA GLY A 33 -5.10 13.30 12.33
C GLY A 33 -5.76 13.48 10.95
N ASN A 34 -6.13 14.73 10.66
CA ASN A 34 -6.86 15.10 9.44
C ASN A 34 -6.06 14.84 8.17
N GLU A 35 -4.73 14.84 8.25
CA GLU A 35 -3.82 14.50 7.15
C GLU A 35 -4.06 13.10 6.59
N ARG A 36 -4.57 12.17 7.41
CA ARG A 36 -4.85 10.78 7.01
C ARG A 36 -6.03 10.60 6.08
N TYR A 37 -6.85 11.64 5.91
CA TYR A 37 -8.07 11.63 5.12
C TYR A 37 -8.07 12.74 4.06
N ARG A 38 -6.93 13.41 3.88
CA ARG A 38 -6.82 14.61 3.06
C ARG A 38 -6.63 14.24 1.59
N ASP A 39 -7.59 14.61 0.75
CA ASP A 39 -7.45 14.49 -0.70
C ASP A 39 -6.59 15.64 -1.27
N TYR A 40 -5.62 15.30 -2.12
CA TYR A 40 -4.77 16.26 -2.82
C TYR A 40 -5.40 16.73 -4.15
N GLY A 41 -6.58 16.21 -4.51
CA GLY A 41 -7.19 16.42 -5.82
C GLY A 41 -6.43 15.70 -6.94
N THR A 42 -5.64 14.69 -6.58
CA THR A 42 -4.73 13.98 -7.49
C THR A 42 -5.32 12.70 -8.06
N LEU A 43 -6.41 12.19 -7.48
CA LEU A 43 -7.01 10.89 -7.82
C LEU A 43 -7.35 10.77 -9.32
N LYS A 44 -7.93 11.80 -9.94
CA LYS A 44 -8.21 11.78 -11.40
C LYS A 44 -6.96 11.50 -12.23
N TYR A 45 -5.81 12.04 -11.82
CA TYR A 45 -4.54 11.83 -12.53
C TYR A 45 -3.97 10.44 -12.29
N TRP A 46 -4.25 9.83 -11.13
CA TRP A 46 -3.92 8.42 -10.91
C TRP A 46 -4.55 7.53 -12.00
N PHE A 47 -5.84 7.74 -12.31
CA PHE A 47 -6.51 7.01 -13.40
C PHE A 47 -5.93 7.32 -14.78
N ARG A 48 -5.62 8.60 -15.06
CA ARG A 48 -4.93 9.00 -16.32
C ARG A 48 -3.58 8.31 -16.48
N MET A 49 -2.81 8.23 -15.39
CA MET A 49 -1.52 7.56 -15.34
C MET A 49 -1.67 6.05 -15.54
N VAL A 50 -2.66 5.41 -14.92
CA VAL A 50 -2.92 3.98 -15.13
C VAL A 50 -3.26 3.68 -16.58
N GLU A 51 -4.15 4.46 -17.20
CA GLU A 51 -4.50 4.26 -18.61
C GLU A 51 -3.29 4.44 -19.54
N THR A 52 -2.47 5.46 -19.29
CA THR A 52 -1.30 5.77 -20.12
C THR A 52 -0.16 4.76 -19.92
N ASN A 53 0.14 4.43 -18.67
CA ASN A 53 1.38 3.75 -18.29
C ASN A 53 1.19 2.27 -17.94
N ALA A 54 -0.03 1.83 -17.64
CA ALA A 54 -0.36 0.45 -17.32
C ALA A 54 -1.66 -0.03 -18.02
N PRO A 55 -1.84 0.18 -19.34
CA PRO A 55 -3.08 -0.18 -20.04
C PRO A 55 -3.38 -1.69 -20.03
N TRP A 56 -2.41 -2.52 -19.67
CA TRP A 56 -2.54 -3.97 -19.51
C TRP A 56 -3.31 -4.38 -18.25
N VAL A 57 -3.59 -3.46 -17.31
CA VAL A 57 -4.37 -3.75 -16.11
C VAL A 57 -5.68 -4.43 -16.50
N ASN A 58 -6.05 -5.48 -15.76
CA ASN A 58 -7.27 -6.23 -16.01
C ASN A 58 -8.48 -5.48 -15.45
N LYS A 59 -8.52 -5.29 -14.13
CA LYS A 59 -9.58 -4.55 -13.45
C LYS A 59 -8.99 -3.64 -12.36
N ILE A 60 -9.61 -2.49 -12.11
CA ILE A 60 -9.30 -1.56 -11.04
C ILE A 60 -10.44 -1.66 -10.02
N HIS A 61 -10.14 -2.20 -8.84
CA HIS A 61 -11.03 -2.21 -7.69
C HIS A 61 -10.79 -0.92 -6.91
N PHE A 62 -11.67 0.05 -7.13
CA PHE A 62 -11.67 1.35 -6.47
C PHE A 62 -12.47 1.24 -5.18
N VAL A 63 -11.76 1.14 -4.06
CA VAL A 63 -12.34 0.90 -2.74
C VAL A 63 -12.65 2.24 -2.06
N THR A 64 -13.92 2.46 -1.73
CA THR A 64 -14.39 3.71 -1.10
C THR A 64 -15.35 3.46 0.06
N ASP A 65 -15.92 4.52 0.64
CA ASP A 65 -17.00 4.48 1.62
C ASP A 65 -18.27 5.15 1.09
N HIS A 66 -18.87 4.57 0.05
CA HIS A 66 -20.04 5.08 -0.68
C HIS A 66 -19.81 6.39 -1.43
N GLN A 67 -18.55 6.69 -1.73
CA GLN A 67 -18.14 7.89 -2.44
C GLN A 67 -17.82 7.58 -3.90
N VAL A 68 -18.29 8.44 -4.80
CA VAL A 68 -18.01 8.38 -6.24
C VAL A 68 -17.66 9.79 -6.71
N PRO A 69 -16.41 10.05 -7.13
CA PRO A 69 -16.02 11.35 -7.65
C PRO A 69 -16.86 11.75 -8.87
N GLU A 70 -17.30 13.01 -8.96
CA GLU A 70 -18.21 13.46 -10.02
C GLU A 70 -17.64 13.26 -11.44
N TRP A 71 -16.31 13.38 -11.59
CA TRP A 71 -15.61 13.22 -12.86
C TRP A 71 -15.50 11.77 -13.33
N LEU A 72 -15.69 10.78 -12.44
CA LEU A 72 -15.42 9.37 -12.72
C LEU A 72 -16.48 8.76 -13.64
N ASN A 73 -16.07 8.16 -14.74
CA ASN A 73 -16.91 7.36 -15.63
C ASN A 73 -17.17 5.98 -14.99
N THR A 74 -18.33 5.85 -14.35
CA THR A 74 -18.76 4.63 -13.65
C THR A 74 -19.00 3.44 -14.59
N GLU A 75 -19.22 3.70 -15.89
CA GLU A 75 -19.49 2.68 -16.90
C GLU A 75 -18.21 2.11 -17.54
N HIS A 76 -17.03 2.55 -17.09
CA HIS A 76 -15.78 2.08 -17.66
C HIS A 76 -15.58 0.57 -17.42
N SER A 77 -15.40 -0.20 -18.49
CA SER A 77 -15.36 -1.68 -18.43
C SER A 77 -14.31 -2.30 -17.49
N LYS A 78 -13.21 -1.59 -17.21
CA LYS A 78 -12.17 -2.02 -16.26
C LYS A 78 -12.35 -1.50 -14.83
N LEU A 79 -13.38 -0.69 -14.56
CA LEU A 79 -13.61 -0.13 -13.24
C LEU A 79 -14.53 -1.05 -12.43
N HIS A 80 -14.24 -1.17 -11.14
CA HIS A 80 -15.09 -1.79 -10.13
C HIS A 80 -15.11 -0.89 -8.91
N ILE A 81 -16.22 -0.21 -8.69
CA ILE A 81 -16.40 0.59 -7.47
C ILE A 81 -16.86 -0.36 -6.37
N VAL A 82 -16.13 -0.40 -5.27
CA VAL A 82 -16.37 -1.34 -4.16
C VAL A 82 -16.42 -0.58 -2.85
N ASN A 83 -17.54 -0.65 -2.14
CA ASN A 83 -17.60 -0.12 -0.78
C ASN A 83 -17.01 -1.13 0.19
N HIS A 84 -16.16 -0.71 1.12
CA HIS A 84 -15.45 -1.65 1.99
C HIS A 84 -16.37 -2.52 2.87
N GLU A 85 -17.57 -2.04 3.20
CA GLU A 85 -18.62 -2.82 3.87
C GLU A 85 -19.12 -4.06 3.12
N THR A 86 -18.81 -4.18 1.82
CA THR A 86 -19.25 -5.31 0.99
C THR A 86 -18.38 -6.54 1.20
N PHE A 87 -17.12 -6.37 1.61
CA PHE A 87 -16.16 -7.46 1.81
C PHE A 87 -15.63 -7.57 3.25
N MET A 88 -15.92 -6.59 4.10
CA MET A 88 -15.62 -6.66 5.54
C MET A 88 -16.76 -7.31 6.35
N PRO A 89 -16.47 -7.86 7.54
CA PRO A 89 -17.50 -8.29 8.49
C PRO A 89 -18.48 -7.17 8.81
N LYS A 90 -19.78 -7.49 8.90
CA LYS A 90 -20.85 -6.49 9.10
C LYS A 90 -20.79 -5.80 10.46
N ASP A 91 -20.23 -6.46 11.46
CA ASP A 91 -19.97 -5.96 12.81
C ASP A 91 -18.67 -5.15 12.93
N ALA A 92 -17.79 -5.22 11.93
CA ALA A 92 -16.55 -4.44 11.85
C ALA A 92 -16.74 -3.07 11.18
N VAL A 93 -17.89 -2.80 10.57
CA VAL A 93 -18.21 -1.54 9.88
C VAL A 93 -19.22 -0.70 10.67
N PRO A 94 -19.16 0.65 10.59
CA PRO A 94 -18.22 1.44 9.79
C PRO A 94 -16.82 1.52 10.41
N THR A 95 -15.81 1.63 9.53
CA THR A 95 -14.42 1.88 9.91
C THR A 95 -13.84 3.02 9.06
N PHE A 96 -12.93 3.78 9.65
CA PHE A 96 -12.11 4.83 9.04
C PHE A 96 -10.63 4.43 9.07
N ASN A 97 -10.34 3.19 9.45
CA ASN A 97 -8.99 2.65 9.57
C ASN A 97 -8.58 1.93 8.27
N SER A 98 -7.68 2.55 7.51
CA SER A 98 -7.10 1.92 6.30
C SER A 98 -6.41 0.58 6.59
N ASN A 99 -5.76 0.39 7.74
CA ASN A 99 -5.16 -0.91 8.10
C ASN A 99 -6.26 -1.98 8.20
N ALA A 100 -7.38 -1.66 8.86
CA ALA A 100 -8.54 -2.54 8.99
C ALA A 100 -9.10 -2.92 7.62
N ILE A 101 -9.32 -1.95 6.72
CA ILE A 101 -9.82 -2.21 5.36
C ILE A 101 -8.85 -3.10 4.59
N GLN A 102 -7.54 -2.82 4.68
CA GLN A 102 -6.51 -3.56 3.97
C GLN A 102 -6.39 -5.02 4.45
N MET A 103 -6.86 -5.35 5.65
CA MET A 103 -6.95 -6.73 6.16
C MET A 103 -7.98 -7.59 5.46
N TYR A 104 -8.87 -7.03 4.65
CA TYR A 104 -9.92 -7.80 3.98
C TYR A 104 -9.91 -7.66 2.45
N ILE A 105 -8.87 -7.05 1.85
CA ILE A 105 -8.78 -6.87 0.39
C ILE A 105 -8.96 -8.18 -0.40
N HIS A 106 -8.44 -9.29 0.12
CA HIS A 106 -8.57 -10.60 -0.52
C HIS A 106 -10.00 -11.14 -0.55
N GLU A 107 -10.94 -10.51 0.15
CA GLU A 107 -12.37 -10.84 0.11
C GLU A 107 -13.15 -9.98 -0.90
N ILE A 108 -12.49 -9.03 -1.59
CA ILE A 108 -13.12 -8.29 -2.69
C ILE A 108 -13.61 -9.26 -3.76
N ASP A 109 -14.91 -9.16 -4.08
CA ASP A 109 -15.52 -9.99 -5.12
C ASP A 109 -14.92 -9.69 -6.50
N GLY A 110 -14.68 -10.76 -7.25
CA GLY A 110 -14.03 -10.66 -8.56
C GLY A 110 -12.54 -10.25 -8.54
N LEU A 111 -11.89 -10.08 -7.38
CA LEU A 111 -10.45 -9.82 -7.31
C LEU A 111 -9.64 -11.02 -7.83
N ALA A 112 -8.77 -10.76 -8.81
CA ALA A 112 -7.87 -11.75 -9.39
C ALA A 112 -6.83 -12.28 -8.39
N GLU A 113 -6.26 -13.46 -8.70
CA GLU A 113 -5.18 -14.03 -7.88
C GLU A 113 -3.97 -13.10 -7.77
N HIS A 114 -3.65 -12.33 -8.83
CA HIS A 114 -2.52 -11.41 -8.85
C HIS A 114 -3.07 -9.99 -8.82
N PHE A 115 -2.63 -9.18 -7.87
CA PHE A 115 -3.03 -7.78 -7.80
C PHE A 115 -1.91 -6.89 -7.26
N VAL A 116 -2.03 -5.59 -7.49
CA VAL A 116 -1.14 -4.58 -6.92
C VAL A 116 -1.98 -3.64 -6.07
N LEU A 117 -1.60 -3.49 -4.81
CA LEU A 117 -2.25 -2.59 -3.86
C LEU A 117 -1.57 -1.22 -3.87
N PHE A 118 -2.38 -0.19 -4.01
CA PHE A 118 -2.01 1.22 -4.00
C PHE A 118 -2.71 1.93 -2.84
N ASP A 119 -1.96 2.82 -2.18
CA ASP A 119 -2.55 3.98 -1.52
C ASP A 119 -2.72 5.11 -2.55
N ASP A 120 -3.50 6.13 -2.23
CA ASP A 120 -3.86 7.23 -3.14
C ASP A 120 -2.71 8.21 -3.42
N ASP A 121 -1.63 8.14 -2.65
CA ASP A 121 -0.39 8.87 -2.84
C ASP A 121 0.65 8.12 -3.71
N MET A 122 0.30 6.94 -4.22
CA MET A 122 1.20 6.09 -5.02
C MET A 122 0.86 6.13 -6.51
N PHE A 123 1.78 6.60 -7.34
CA PHE A 123 1.55 6.92 -8.75
C PHE A 123 2.40 6.06 -9.71
N ILE A 124 1.82 5.78 -10.89
CA ILE A 124 2.53 5.17 -12.03
C ILE A 124 3.01 6.27 -12.96
N ASN A 125 4.21 6.77 -12.69
CA ASN A 125 4.79 7.94 -13.38
C ASN A 125 5.36 7.64 -14.79
N ARG A 126 5.68 6.38 -15.11
CA ARG A 126 6.17 5.98 -16.45
C ARG A 126 5.62 4.63 -16.89
N PRO A 127 5.67 4.31 -18.19
CA PRO A 127 5.21 3.02 -18.69
C PRO A 127 5.82 1.85 -17.92
N ILE A 128 4.94 1.03 -17.36
CA ILE A 128 5.28 -0.13 -16.56
C ILE A 128 4.68 -1.38 -17.22
N LYS A 129 5.36 -2.50 -17.07
CA LYS A 129 4.94 -3.82 -17.60
C LYS A 129 4.51 -4.73 -16.45
N PRO A 130 3.62 -5.74 -16.69
CA PRO A 130 3.29 -6.78 -15.72
C PRO A 130 4.53 -7.39 -15.05
N THR A 131 5.58 -7.57 -15.84
CA THR A 131 6.85 -8.17 -15.41
C THR A 131 7.65 -7.33 -14.41
N HIS A 132 7.23 -6.11 -14.08
CA HIS A 132 7.83 -5.35 -12.97
C HIS A 132 7.27 -5.79 -11.62
N PHE A 133 6.02 -6.26 -11.59
CA PHE A 133 5.33 -6.71 -10.38
C PHE A 133 5.44 -8.21 -10.15
N PHE A 134 5.38 -9.01 -11.22
CA PHE A 134 5.42 -10.47 -11.14
C PHE A 134 6.45 -11.05 -12.10
N ASP A 135 7.04 -12.20 -11.77
CA ASP A 135 7.89 -12.92 -12.70
C ASP A 135 7.09 -13.82 -13.66
N LYS A 136 7.78 -14.56 -14.54
CA LYS A 136 7.13 -15.45 -15.51
C LYS A 136 6.36 -16.61 -14.87
N LYS A 137 6.63 -16.91 -13.59
CA LYS A 137 5.97 -17.96 -12.81
C LYS A 137 4.84 -17.39 -11.94
N GLY A 138 4.55 -16.09 -12.02
CA GLY A 138 3.55 -15.42 -11.19
C GLY A 138 4.03 -15.05 -9.79
N GLN A 139 5.32 -15.21 -9.48
CA GLN A 139 5.84 -14.85 -8.17
C GLN A 139 5.97 -13.33 -8.05
N PRO A 140 5.51 -12.70 -6.95
CA PRO A 140 5.72 -11.28 -6.72
C PRO A 140 7.20 -10.92 -6.75
N LYS A 141 7.53 -9.78 -7.33
CA LYS A 141 8.88 -9.22 -7.35
C LYS A 141 9.07 -8.32 -6.14
N ASP A 142 10.11 -8.56 -5.37
CA ASP A 142 10.35 -7.83 -4.14
C ASP A 142 11.85 -7.77 -3.80
N ILE A 143 12.14 -7.00 -2.77
CA ILE A 143 13.46 -6.69 -2.26
C ILE A 143 13.51 -7.18 -0.83
N PHE A 144 14.31 -8.23 -0.57
CA PHE A 144 14.66 -8.57 0.79
C PHE A 144 15.78 -7.65 1.27
N GLY A 145 15.49 -6.80 2.23
CA GLY A 145 16.48 -6.02 2.96
C GLY A 145 16.22 -6.11 4.45
N SER A 146 17.26 -6.30 5.24
CA SER A 146 17.19 -6.07 6.68
C SER A 146 17.32 -4.58 6.96
N ASN A 147 16.66 -4.13 8.02
CA ASN A 147 16.78 -2.77 8.53
C ASN A 147 16.72 -2.79 10.06
N VAL A 148 16.90 -1.62 10.68
CA VAL A 148 16.68 -1.40 12.10
C VAL A 148 15.43 -0.56 12.32
N ILE A 149 14.72 -0.84 13.40
CA ILE A 149 13.59 0.00 13.84
C ILE A 149 14.19 1.28 14.39
N ASN A 150 13.74 2.42 13.84
CA ASN A 150 14.04 3.74 14.36
C ASN A 150 12.70 4.37 14.78
N PRO A 151 12.33 4.29 16.06
CA PRO A 151 11.04 4.75 16.55
C PRO A 151 11.04 6.28 16.64
N VAL A 152 10.62 6.93 15.56
CA VAL A 152 10.50 8.40 15.48
C VAL A 152 9.05 8.88 15.56
N ASP A 153 8.11 7.99 15.28
CA ASP A 153 6.68 8.24 15.29
C ASP A 153 5.93 7.00 15.80
N ASP A 154 4.66 7.18 16.13
CA ASP A 154 3.82 6.07 16.59
C ASP A 154 3.61 5.05 15.49
N PHE A 155 3.66 5.41 14.20
CA PHE A 155 3.49 4.51 13.06
C PHE A 155 4.47 3.32 13.08
N ALA A 156 5.59 3.45 13.81
CA ALA A 156 6.51 2.35 14.08
C ALA A 156 5.85 1.08 14.67
N HIS A 157 4.69 1.19 15.35
CA HIS A 157 3.97 0.05 15.91
C HIS A 157 3.59 -1.00 14.86
N LEU A 158 3.25 -0.59 13.62
CA LEU A 158 2.92 -1.53 12.55
C LEU A 158 4.10 -2.43 12.19
N PHE A 159 5.31 -1.87 12.14
CA PHE A 159 6.52 -2.67 11.90
C PHE A 159 6.72 -3.67 13.04
N VAL A 160 6.56 -3.23 14.29
CA VAL A 160 6.77 -4.05 15.49
C VAL A 160 5.74 -5.18 15.55
N ASN A 161 4.45 -4.87 15.42
CA ASN A 161 3.36 -5.84 15.54
C ASN A 161 3.45 -6.93 14.47
N ASN A 162 3.63 -6.53 13.20
CA ASN A 162 3.79 -7.48 12.10
C ASN A 162 5.03 -8.35 12.29
N LEU A 163 6.17 -7.76 12.69
CA LEU A 163 7.42 -8.48 12.86
C LEU A 163 7.41 -9.41 14.08
N ARG A 164 6.68 -9.06 15.14
CA ARG A 164 6.45 -9.94 16.30
C ARG A 164 5.83 -11.26 15.86
N LEU A 165 4.77 -11.21 15.04
CA LEU A 165 4.10 -12.40 14.52
C LEU A 165 5.04 -13.26 13.67
N ILE A 166 5.85 -12.63 12.81
CA ILE A 166 6.86 -13.34 12.01
C ILE A 166 7.91 -14.03 12.88
N ASN A 167 8.45 -13.34 13.88
CA ASN A 167 9.48 -13.90 14.76
C ASN A 167 8.94 -14.98 15.72
N GLN A 168 7.64 -15.03 15.97
CA GLN A 168 7.00 -16.11 16.75
C GLN A 168 6.90 -17.42 15.97
N VAL A 169 6.72 -17.33 14.64
CA VAL A 169 6.51 -18.50 13.77
C VAL A 169 7.82 -18.98 13.16
N TYR A 170 8.70 -18.06 12.75
CA TYR A 170 9.87 -18.38 11.93
C TYR A 170 11.18 -18.21 12.70
N ASN A 171 12.01 -19.26 12.68
CA ASN A 171 13.39 -19.15 13.11
C ASN A 171 14.25 -18.51 12.01
N LYS A 172 14.78 -17.30 12.26
CA LYS A 172 15.59 -16.55 11.29
C LYS A 172 16.76 -17.34 10.71
N HIS A 173 17.53 -18.05 11.54
CA HIS A 173 18.70 -18.78 11.06
C HIS A 173 18.31 -19.92 10.12
N GLN A 174 17.22 -20.63 10.42
CA GLN A 174 16.68 -21.66 9.53
C GLN A 174 16.20 -21.08 8.20
N VAL A 175 15.43 -19.99 8.25
CA VAL A 175 14.96 -19.27 7.05
C VAL A 175 16.13 -18.84 6.16
N ILE A 176 17.15 -18.19 6.74
CA ILE A 176 18.31 -17.72 5.98
C ILE A 176 19.09 -18.89 5.41
N LYS A 177 19.24 -20.00 6.16
CA LYS A 177 19.90 -21.21 5.64
C LYS A 177 19.15 -21.81 4.45
N GLN A 178 17.82 -21.86 4.51
CA GLN A 178 16.98 -22.40 3.45
C GLN A 178 16.94 -21.50 2.20
N HIS A 179 16.93 -20.18 2.40
CA HIS A 179 16.73 -19.19 1.35
C HIS A 179 17.93 -18.24 1.18
N PHE A 180 19.15 -18.75 1.37
CA PHE A 180 20.37 -17.92 1.44
C PHE A 180 20.53 -16.95 0.26
N PHE A 181 20.31 -17.41 -0.98
CA PHE A 181 20.42 -16.58 -2.19
C PHE A 181 19.24 -15.60 -2.40
N LYS A 182 18.16 -15.73 -1.62
CA LYS A 182 17.10 -14.73 -1.52
C LYS A 182 17.45 -13.67 -0.49
N PHE A 183 18.18 -14.03 0.56
CA PHE A 183 18.65 -13.13 1.62
C PHE A 183 19.85 -12.28 1.17
N ILE A 184 20.89 -12.91 0.60
CA ILE A 184 22.01 -12.24 -0.07
C ILE A 184 21.81 -12.35 -1.58
N ASN A 185 21.59 -11.21 -2.24
CA ASN A 185 21.41 -11.17 -3.68
C ASN A 185 22.10 -9.95 -4.27
N TRP A 186 22.84 -10.12 -5.37
CA TRP A 186 23.57 -9.03 -6.03
C TRP A 186 22.65 -7.86 -6.42
N ARG A 187 21.37 -8.12 -6.71
CA ARG A 187 20.38 -7.09 -7.07
C ARG A 187 20.08 -6.09 -5.95
N TYR A 188 20.37 -6.45 -4.70
CA TYR A 188 20.15 -5.58 -3.55
C TYR A 188 21.26 -4.54 -3.35
N GLY A 189 22.38 -4.65 -4.07
CA GLY A 189 23.49 -3.70 -3.99
C GLY A 189 24.03 -3.54 -2.57
N THR A 190 24.17 -2.29 -2.11
CA THR A 190 24.71 -1.93 -0.79
C THR A 190 23.86 -2.42 0.38
N MET A 191 22.59 -2.78 0.15
CA MET A 191 21.73 -3.32 1.19
C MET A 191 22.19 -4.70 1.69
N ASN A 192 22.98 -5.44 0.89
CA ASN A 192 23.63 -6.66 1.37
C ASN A 192 24.56 -6.40 2.56
N LEU A 193 25.15 -5.20 2.67
CA LEU A 193 26.00 -4.84 3.83
C LEU A 193 25.18 -4.83 5.12
N VAL A 194 23.96 -4.29 5.06
CA VAL A 194 23.03 -4.28 6.19
C VAL A 194 22.53 -5.68 6.51
N ASN A 195 22.21 -6.48 5.48
CA ASN A 195 21.82 -7.89 5.64
C ASN A 195 22.92 -8.70 6.36
N LEU A 196 24.19 -8.50 5.98
CA LEU A 196 25.34 -9.16 6.60
C LEU A 196 25.59 -8.64 8.02
N TYR A 197 25.50 -7.33 8.25
CA TYR A 197 25.68 -6.72 9.58
C TYR A 197 24.66 -7.25 10.58
N LEU A 198 23.40 -7.43 10.16
CA LEU A 198 22.32 -7.92 11.02
C LEU A 198 22.19 -9.44 11.05
N LEU A 199 23.00 -10.17 10.28
CA LEU A 199 22.96 -11.64 10.21
C LEU A 199 23.14 -12.33 11.59
N PRO A 200 24.04 -11.88 12.49
CA PRO A 200 24.26 -12.53 13.79
C PRO A 200 23.11 -12.40 14.79
N PHE A 201 22.18 -11.46 14.58
CA PHE A 201 21.04 -11.25 15.47
C PHE A 201 20.08 -12.46 15.40
N SER A 202 19.58 -12.93 16.53
CA SER A 202 18.77 -14.15 16.62
C SER A 202 17.40 -14.05 15.94
N THR A 203 16.86 -12.85 15.80
CA THR A 203 15.54 -12.57 15.21
C THR A 203 15.63 -11.57 14.05
N PHE A 204 14.58 -11.50 13.23
CA PHE A 204 14.46 -10.44 12.24
C PHE A 204 14.21 -9.13 12.97
N THR A 205 14.99 -8.09 12.64
CA THR A 205 14.96 -6.79 13.32
C THR A 205 14.01 -5.79 12.68
N ARG A 206 13.92 -5.79 11.35
CA ARG A 206 12.97 -5.09 10.48
C ARG A 206 13.27 -5.45 9.02
N PHE A 207 12.28 -5.34 8.14
CA PHE A 207 12.48 -5.43 6.70
C PHE A 207 12.56 -4.05 6.03
N TYR A 208 13.25 -3.98 4.91
CA TYR A 208 13.28 -2.79 4.08
C TYR A 208 11.91 -2.56 3.44
N ASP A 209 11.38 -1.36 3.63
CA ASP A 209 10.10 -0.91 3.07
C ASP A 209 10.39 0.02 1.89
N SER A 210 9.91 -0.36 0.71
CA SER A 210 10.12 0.43 -0.51
C SER A 210 9.16 1.61 -0.62
N HIS A 211 8.06 1.57 0.12
CA HIS A 211 7.01 2.60 0.14
C HIS A 211 6.54 2.97 -1.28
N ILE A 212 6.20 1.92 -2.03
CA ILE A 212 5.65 1.94 -3.40
C ILE A 212 4.55 0.87 -3.46
N PRO A 213 3.71 0.84 -4.50
CA PRO A 213 2.66 -0.15 -4.65
C PRO A 213 3.17 -1.57 -4.53
N TYR A 214 2.46 -2.39 -3.75
CA TYR A 214 2.89 -3.75 -3.43
C TYR A 214 2.13 -4.76 -4.27
N ALA A 215 2.88 -5.59 -4.99
CA ALA A 215 2.33 -6.76 -5.69
C ALA A 215 2.00 -7.86 -4.69
N TYR A 216 0.84 -8.49 -4.82
CA TYR A 216 0.34 -9.53 -3.94
C TYR A 216 -0.33 -10.67 -4.69
N LEU A 217 -0.39 -11.80 -3.99
CA LEU A 217 -1.19 -12.95 -4.36
C LEU A 217 -2.36 -13.07 -3.39
N LYS A 218 -3.57 -13.30 -3.91
CA LYS A 218 -4.79 -13.49 -3.10
C LYS A 218 -4.64 -14.70 -2.19
N SER A 219 -4.00 -15.77 -2.67
CA SER A 219 -3.65 -16.95 -1.87
C SER A 219 -2.72 -16.64 -0.69
N HIS A 220 -1.75 -15.72 -0.85
CA HIS A 220 -0.85 -15.33 0.24
C HIS A 220 -1.59 -14.55 1.33
N TYR A 221 -2.50 -13.65 0.93
CA TYR A 221 -3.36 -12.95 1.89
C TYR A 221 -4.19 -13.92 2.71
N ARG A 222 -4.91 -14.84 2.05
CA ARG A 222 -5.73 -15.86 2.74
C ARG A 222 -4.91 -16.66 3.72
N HIS A 223 -3.80 -17.23 3.26
CA HIS A 223 -2.92 -18.02 4.11
C HIS A 223 -2.47 -17.27 5.36
N VAL A 224 -1.97 -16.04 5.19
CA VAL A 224 -1.43 -15.25 6.31
C VAL A 224 -2.52 -14.84 7.28
N LEU A 225 -3.69 -14.44 6.79
CA LEU A 225 -4.76 -13.94 7.64
C LEU A 225 -5.55 -15.07 8.30
N GLU A 226 -5.66 -16.25 7.67
CA GLU A 226 -6.17 -17.47 8.33
C GLU A 226 -5.26 -17.88 9.50
N MET A 227 -3.93 -17.85 9.33
CA MET A 227 -2.99 -18.14 10.42
C MET A 227 -3.04 -17.11 11.55
N ASN A 228 -3.44 -15.87 11.25
CA ASN A 228 -3.44 -14.75 12.20
C ASN A 228 -4.86 -14.20 12.43
N LYS A 229 -5.87 -15.09 12.38
CA LYS A 229 -7.28 -14.70 12.35
C LYS A 229 -7.69 -13.81 13.52
N SER A 230 -7.21 -14.09 14.72
CA SER A 230 -7.48 -13.26 15.91
C SER A 230 -6.95 -11.83 15.75
N TYR A 231 -5.78 -11.64 15.15
CA TYR A 231 -5.21 -10.32 14.91
C TYR A 231 -5.88 -9.60 13.74
N GLN A 232 -6.25 -10.34 12.68
CA GLN A 232 -7.07 -9.82 11.58
C GLN A 232 -8.41 -9.29 12.10
N ASP A 233 -9.09 -10.07 12.95
CA ASP A 233 -10.39 -9.71 13.51
C ASP A 233 -10.23 -8.51 14.45
N GLN A 234 -9.21 -8.50 15.33
CA GLN A 234 -8.94 -7.36 16.22
C GLN A 234 -8.74 -6.06 15.43
N THR A 235 -7.76 -6.02 14.50
CA THR A 235 -7.51 -4.85 13.66
C THR A 235 -8.73 -4.47 12.83
N GLY A 236 -9.47 -5.46 12.32
CA GLY A 236 -10.69 -5.24 11.55
C GLY A 236 -11.77 -4.45 12.30
N HIS A 237 -11.88 -4.64 13.61
CA HIS A 237 -12.90 -3.99 14.45
C HIS A 237 -12.47 -2.63 15.00
N HIS A 238 -11.24 -2.19 14.75
CA HIS A 238 -10.82 -0.85 15.11
C HIS A 238 -11.38 0.15 14.09
N LYS A 239 -12.21 1.08 14.58
CA LYS A 239 -12.81 2.14 13.76
C LYS A 239 -11.80 3.17 13.30
N PHE A 240 -10.74 3.36 14.08
CA PHE A 240 -9.63 4.28 13.83
C PHE A 240 -8.32 3.51 14.00
N ARG A 241 -7.19 4.04 13.52
CA ARG A 241 -5.89 3.38 13.68
C ARG A 241 -5.57 3.23 15.16
N ASP A 242 -5.17 2.03 15.55
CA ASP A 242 -4.80 1.70 16.92
C ASP A 242 -3.38 1.15 16.99
N THR A 243 -2.68 1.41 18.10
CA THR A 243 -1.29 0.95 18.30
C THR A 243 -1.13 -0.58 18.27
N THR A 244 -2.22 -1.34 18.44
CA THR A 244 -2.23 -2.80 18.36
C THR A 244 -2.45 -3.33 16.94
N ASP A 245 -2.65 -2.45 15.96
CA ASP A 245 -2.91 -2.84 14.58
C ASP A 245 -1.79 -3.65 13.94
N ILE A 246 -2.20 -4.60 13.10
CA ILE A 246 -1.35 -5.18 12.05
C ILE A 246 -1.67 -4.53 10.70
N SER A 247 -0.81 -4.72 9.71
CA SER A 247 -1.03 -4.19 8.37
C SER A 247 -0.75 -5.22 7.27
N HIS A 248 -1.09 -4.88 6.03
CA HIS A 248 -0.88 -5.74 4.88
C HIS A 248 0.61 -6.09 4.63
N TRP A 249 1.52 -5.40 5.31
CA TRP A 249 2.93 -5.76 5.34
C TRP A 249 3.19 -7.10 6.01
N LEU A 250 2.33 -7.57 6.92
CA LEU A 250 2.43 -8.94 7.46
C LEU A 250 2.43 -9.97 6.33
N VAL A 251 1.55 -9.79 5.34
CA VAL A 251 1.48 -10.66 4.14
C VAL A 251 2.77 -10.59 3.33
N ARG A 252 3.35 -9.39 3.20
CA ARG A 252 4.64 -9.22 2.53
C ARG A 252 5.76 -9.88 3.31
N TYR A 253 5.81 -9.72 4.63
CA TYR A 253 6.88 -10.24 5.48
C TYR A 253 6.87 -11.77 5.48
N ASP A 254 5.70 -12.39 5.59
CA ASP A 254 5.54 -13.84 5.47
C ASP A 254 6.10 -14.36 4.14
N ARG A 255 5.73 -13.72 3.03
CA ARG A 255 6.26 -14.02 1.69
C ARG A 255 7.80 -13.92 1.63
N LEU A 256 8.37 -12.88 2.24
CA LEU A 256 9.82 -12.66 2.26
C LEU A 256 10.53 -13.79 3.01
N VAL A 257 10.03 -14.21 4.18
CA VAL A 257 10.65 -15.26 4.98
C VAL A 257 10.44 -16.67 4.41
N ARG A 258 9.35 -16.90 3.68
CA ARG A 258 9.13 -18.14 2.91
C ARG A 258 9.92 -18.21 1.60
N GLY A 259 10.58 -17.13 1.21
CA GLY A 259 11.35 -17.06 -0.05
C GLY A 259 10.48 -17.06 -1.32
N GLU A 260 9.17 -16.79 -1.18
CA GLU A 260 8.15 -16.84 -2.24
C GLU A 260 8.05 -15.52 -3.01
N PHE A 261 9.21 -15.02 -3.45
CA PHE A 261 9.30 -13.79 -4.25
C PHE A 261 10.50 -13.86 -5.19
N MET A 262 10.51 -13.04 -6.24
CA MET A 262 11.64 -12.87 -7.13
C MET A 262 12.46 -11.63 -6.74
N PRO A 263 13.74 -11.77 -6.34
CA PRO A 263 14.61 -10.64 -6.02
C PRO A 263 14.73 -9.62 -7.16
N VAL A 264 14.54 -8.34 -6.84
CA VAL A 264 14.75 -7.21 -7.78
C VAL A 264 15.63 -6.12 -7.19
N HIS A 265 16.00 -5.14 -8.03
CA HIS A 265 16.73 -3.95 -7.61
C HIS A 265 15.77 -2.87 -7.08
N LYS A 266 16.21 -2.02 -6.15
CA LYS A 266 15.49 -0.83 -5.60
C LYS A 266 15.17 0.26 -6.62
N GLY A 267 15.27 -0.04 -7.92
CA GLY A 267 15.21 0.97 -8.97
C GLY A 267 13.82 1.31 -9.50
N LEU A 268 12.79 0.55 -9.13
CA LEU A 268 11.47 0.66 -9.75
C LEU A 268 10.73 1.94 -9.35
N GLY A 269 10.89 2.36 -8.10
CA GLY A 269 10.24 3.54 -7.59
C GLY A 269 10.91 4.17 -6.38
N ARG A 270 10.35 5.29 -5.94
CA ARG A 270 10.92 6.11 -4.86
C ARG A 270 9.81 6.88 -4.14
N LEU A 271 9.94 6.96 -2.82
CA LEU A 271 9.23 7.95 -2.00
C LEU A 271 9.85 9.34 -2.21
N GLN A 272 8.99 10.29 -2.56
CA GLN A 272 9.25 11.72 -2.64
C GLN A 272 8.27 12.43 -1.71
N TYR A 273 8.56 13.68 -1.42
CA TYR A 273 7.71 14.49 -0.57
C TYR A 273 7.09 15.63 -1.35
N LEU A 274 5.88 16.05 -0.98
CA LEU A 274 5.20 17.19 -1.58
C LEU A 274 6.14 18.42 -1.61
N GLY A 275 6.24 19.07 -2.77
CA GLY A 275 7.19 20.14 -3.07
C GLY A 275 8.52 19.69 -3.69
N ASP A 276 8.83 18.39 -3.71
CA ASP A 276 9.96 17.87 -4.49
C ASP A 276 9.65 17.91 -5.99
N ASN A 277 10.69 18.03 -6.82
CA ASN A 277 10.55 17.80 -8.26
C ASN A 277 10.24 16.32 -8.52
N LEU A 278 9.18 16.05 -9.28
CA LEU A 278 8.82 14.68 -9.69
C LEU A 278 9.99 13.98 -10.39
N ASP A 279 10.32 12.79 -9.92
CA ASP A 279 11.39 11.98 -10.49
C ASP A 279 10.98 11.52 -11.89
N LYS A 280 11.70 12.01 -12.92
CA LYS A 280 11.38 11.69 -14.33
C LYS A 280 11.89 10.34 -14.79
N HIS A 281 12.67 9.62 -13.97
CA HIS A 281 13.36 8.39 -14.33
C HIS A 281 12.72 7.14 -13.72
N ARG A 282 12.00 7.28 -12.60
CA ARG A 282 11.33 6.17 -11.92
C ARG A 282 9.95 5.86 -12.49
N GLN A 283 9.61 4.58 -12.56
CA GLN A 283 8.30 4.12 -13.00
C GLN A 283 7.22 4.35 -11.95
N LEU A 284 7.56 4.16 -10.68
CA LEU A 284 6.65 4.37 -9.55
C LEU A 284 7.15 5.52 -8.68
N VAL A 285 6.25 6.37 -8.23
CA VAL A 285 6.55 7.48 -7.33
C VAL A 285 5.49 7.50 -6.25
N THR A 286 5.89 7.63 -5.00
CA THR A 286 4.96 7.89 -3.89
C THR A 286 5.20 9.31 -3.41
N ILE A 287 4.15 10.08 -3.19
CA ILE A 287 4.23 11.51 -2.83
C ILE A 287 3.59 11.70 -1.45
N SER A 288 4.39 11.56 -0.41
CA SER A 288 3.94 11.79 0.96
C SER A 288 3.94 13.28 1.28
N ASP A 289 3.14 13.68 2.26
CA ASP A 289 3.30 14.96 2.93
C ASP A 289 4.54 14.99 3.82
N ARG A 290 4.88 16.20 4.25
CA ARG A 290 5.84 16.53 5.30
C ARG A 290 5.23 17.65 6.12
N ASP A 291 5.69 17.80 7.36
CA ASP A 291 5.22 18.88 8.22
C ASP A 291 5.45 20.26 7.53
N MET A 292 4.36 20.96 7.26
CA MET A 292 4.33 22.26 6.61
C MET A 292 3.04 23.02 6.95
N GLY A 293 3.10 24.35 6.92
CA GLY A 293 1.92 25.18 7.17
C GLY A 293 0.87 25.08 6.05
N GLU A 294 -0.41 25.31 6.39
CA GLU A 294 -1.55 25.17 5.48
C GLU A 294 -1.39 25.92 4.16
N ALA A 295 -0.91 27.17 4.20
CA ALA A 295 -0.70 27.96 2.99
C ALA A 295 0.34 27.35 2.04
N GLN A 296 1.42 26.76 2.59
CA GLN A 296 2.43 26.06 1.81
C GLN A 296 1.88 24.75 1.26
N PHE A 297 1.13 24.00 2.07
CA PHE A 297 0.47 22.77 1.63
C PHE A 297 -0.45 23.01 0.42
N GLN A 298 -1.29 24.04 0.48
CA GLN A 298 -2.18 24.42 -0.63
C GLN A 298 -1.39 24.83 -1.88
N LEU A 299 -0.30 25.58 -1.71
CA LEU A 299 0.57 25.98 -2.82
C LEU A 299 1.23 24.78 -3.52
N GLU A 300 1.83 23.87 -2.75
CA GLU A 300 2.54 22.73 -3.33
C GLU A 300 1.56 21.69 -3.92
N THR A 301 0.38 21.52 -3.32
CA THR A 301 -0.70 20.69 -3.90
C THR A 301 -1.16 21.26 -5.24
N LYS A 302 -1.38 22.58 -5.33
CA LYS A 302 -1.73 23.24 -6.59
C LYS A 302 -0.66 23.04 -7.67
N ARG A 303 0.62 23.20 -7.32
CA ARG A 303 1.74 22.95 -8.26
C ARG A 303 1.80 21.51 -8.73
N LEU A 304 1.53 20.56 -7.83
CA LEU A 304 1.49 19.14 -8.18
C LEU A 304 0.36 18.86 -9.18
N VAL A 305 -0.84 19.37 -8.90
CA VAL A 305 -2.02 19.25 -9.79
C VAL A 305 -1.74 19.89 -11.15
N GLU A 306 -1.17 21.10 -11.20
CA GLU A 306 -0.76 21.75 -12.46
C GLU A 306 0.28 20.93 -13.23
N THR A 307 1.24 20.33 -12.51
CA THR A 307 2.24 19.45 -13.12
C THR A 307 1.59 18.22 -13.72
N PHE A 308 0.62 17.59 -13.05
CA PHE A 308 -0.09 16.45 -13.59
C PHE A 308 -1.01 16.82 -14.77
N GLU A 309 -1.73 17.93 -14.69
CA GLU A 309 -2.60 18.41 -15.79
C GLU A 309 -1.80 18.69 -17.06
N ASN A 310 -0.60 19.26 -16.94
CA ASN A 310 0.27 19.53 -18.08
C ASN A 310 0.88 18.26 -18.72
N ASN A 311 1.01 17.17 -17.96
CA ASN A 311 1.69 15.95 -18.42
C ASN A 311 0.73 14.83 -18.83
N TYR A 312 -0.51 14.82 -18.33
CA TYR A 312 -1.45 13.71 -18.51
C TYR A 312 -2.79 14.18 -19.08
N ARG A 313 -3.16 13.59 -20.22
CA ARG A 313 -4.43 13.85 -20.90
C ARG A 313 -5.59 13.16 -20.20
N LYS A 314 -6.79 13.70 -20.41
CA LYS A 314 -8.06 13.11 -19.97
C LYS A 314 -8.15 11.65 -20.40
N SER A 315 -8.51 10.78 -19.47
CA SER A 315 -8.62 9.34 -19.67
C SER A 315 -10.04 8.89 -19.96
N SER A 316 -10.22 7.65 -20.43
CA SER A 316 -11.56 7.07 -20.61
C SER A 316 -12.28 6.76 -19.29
N PHE A 317 -11.57 6.84 -18.16
CA PHE A 317 -12.14 6.82 -16.81
C PHE A 317 -12.79 8.15 -16.42
N GLU A 318 -12.71 9.19 -17.25
CA GLU A 318 -13.36 10.48 -17.00
C GLU A 318 -14.56 10.68 -17.94
N LYS A 319 -15.67 11.21 -17.39
CA LYS A 319 -16.92 11.52 -18.14
C LYS A 319 -16.72 12.56 -19.22
#